data_AF-A0A842W360-F1
#
_entry.id   AF-A0A842W360-F1
#
_cell.length_a   1.000
_cell.length_b   1.000
_cell.length_c   1.000
_cell.angle_alpha   90.00
_cell.angle_beta   90.00
_cell.angle_gamma   90.00
#
_symmetry.space_group_name_H-M   'P 1'
#
loop_
_entity.id
_entity.type
_entity.pdbx_description
1 polymer ?
#
loop_
_entity_poly.entity_id
_entity_poly.type
_entity_poly.pdbx_seq_one_letter_code
_entity_poly.pdbx_strand_id
1 'polypeptide(L)'
;MKKEFNTEDVISVTTGILMHEIDGVYDVINHVMNVNAFTHQLPGLSIEATNEIFKQHPELLKVTADDVKFIDKEVGFEIIRGLHQRFGEKLVLKGGE
;
A
#
# COMPACT_ATOMS: atom_id res chain seq x y z
N MET A 1 7.23 -6.15 14.90
CA MET A 1 5.87 -5.95 15.50
C MET A 1 4.80 -6.05 14.40
N LYS A 2 3.59 -6.56 14.64
CA LYS A 2 2.50 -6.59 13.63
C LYS A 2 1.55 -5.42 13.84
N LYS A 3 1.09 -4.78 12.76
CA LYS A 3 0.08 -3.69 12.77
C LYS A 3 -0.86 -3.86 11.57
N GLU A 4 -2.11 -3.42 11.73
CA GLU A 4 -3.10 -3.37 10.65
C GLU A 4 -3.07 -2.02 9.92
N PHE A 5 -3.22 -2.06 8.60
CA PHE A 5 -3.30 -0.90 7.71
C PHE A 5 -4.49 -1.04 6.77
N ASN A 6 -5.04 0.08 6.29
CA ASN A 6 -6.06 0.00 5.25
C ASN A 6 -5.44 -0.57 3.98
N THR A 7 -6.21 -1.39 3.26
CA THR A 7 -5.74 -2.03 2.03
C THR A 7 -5.28 -0.98 1.01
N GLU A 8 -5.98 0.13 0.90
CA GLU A 8 -5.68 1.25 0.02
C GLU A 8 -4.33 1.89 0.31
N ASP A 9 -3.94 2.02 1.59
CA ASP A 9 -2.65 2.57 1.99
C ASP A 9 -1.51 1.64 1.55
N VAL A 10 -1.69 0.32 1.72
CA VAL A 10 -0.72 -0.69 1.30
C VAL A 10 -0.61 -0.76 -0.23
N ILE A 11 -1.74 -0.76 -0.94
CA ILE A 11 -1.76 -0.74 -2.41
C ILE A 11 -1.13 0.55 -2.95
N SER A 12 -1.30 1.68 -2.26
CA SER A 12 -0.66 2.93 -2.64
C SER A 12 0.86 2.84 -2.60
N VAL A 13 1.43 2.13 -1.62
CA VAL A 13 2.87 1.89 -1.55
C VAL A 13 3.32 0.99 -2.69
N THR A 14 2.63 -0.13 -2.94
CA THR A 14 3.09 -1.16 -3.90
C THR A 14 2.88 -0.77 -5.36
N THR A 15 1.90 0.08 -5.65
CA THR A 15 1.58 0.52 -7.03
C THR A 15 2.09 1.92 -7.34
N GLY A 16 2.40 2.73 -6.31
CA GLY A 16 2.74 4.14 -6.46
C GLY A 16 1.54 5.04 -6.80
N ILE A 17 0.31 4.51 -6.76
CA ILE A 17 -0.92 5.26 -7.03
C ILE A 17 -1.60 5.55 -5.70
N LEU A 18 -1.74 6.83 -5.35
CA LEU A 18 -2.37 7.23 -4.10
C LEU A 18 -3.89 6.96 -4.15
N MET A 19 -4.34 5.97 -3.38
CA MET A 19 -5.73 5.53 -3.31
C MET A 19 -6.49 6.08 -2.09
N HIS A 20 -5.77 6.66 -1.13
CA HIS A 20 -6.29 7.20 0.12
C HIS A 20 -5.46 8.42 0.58
N GLU A 21 -5.42 8.74 1.86
CA GLU A 21 -4.64 9.84 2.42
C GLU A 21 -3.13 9.52 2.41
N ILE A 22 -2.30 10.52 2.10
CA ILE A 22 -0.85 10.33 2.03
C ILE A 22 -0.25 9.89 3.38
N ASP A 23 -0.87 10.28 4.50
CA ASP A 23 -0.44 9.87 5.84
C ASP A 23 -0.44 8.35 6.00
N GLY A 24 -1.37 7.65 5.37
CA GLY A 24 -1.42 6.19 5.36
C GLY A 24 -0.19 5.55 4.68
N VAL A 25 0.29 6.18 3.60
CA VAL A 25 1.51 5.75 2.89
C VAL A 25 2.73 5.90 3.80
N TYR A 26 2.86 7.04 4.51
CA TYR A 26 3.92 7.22 5.50
C TYR A 26 3.84 6.19 6.61
N ASP A 27 2.63 5.94 7.13
CA ASP A 27 2.38 5.00 8.21
C ASP A 27 2.82 3.57 7.86
N VAL A 28 2.51 3.12 6.64
CA VAL A 28 2.93 1.81 6.12
C VAL A 28 4.46 1.77 5.98
N ILE A 29 5.06 2.75 5.32
CA ILE A 29 6.51 2.77 5.07
C ILE A 29 7.30 2.83 6.38
N ASN A 30 6.92 3.73 7.29
CA ASN A 30 7.59 3.87 8.58
C ASN A 30 7.55 2.58 9.40
N HIS A 31 6.42 1.88 9.37
CA HIS A 31 6.28 0.61 10.08
C HIS A 31 7.07 -0.52 9.42
N VAL A 32 6.91 -0.72 8.10
CA VAL A 32 7.57 -1.80 7.37
C VAL A 32 9.09 -1.63 7.36
N MET A 33 9.58 -0.40 7.22
CA MET A 33 11.01 -0.11 7.16
C MET A 33 11.62 0.22 8.52
N ASN A 34 10.81 0.37 9.57
CA ASN A 34 11.26 0.81 10.90
C ASN A 34 12.04 2.15 10.85
N VAL A 35 11.50 3.12 10.12
CA VAL A 35 12.10 4.45 9.91
C VAL A 35 11.12 5.57 10.25
N ASN A 36 11.63 6.81 10.24
CA ASN A 36 10.82 8.01 10.20
C ASN A 36 11.08 8.74 8.87
N ALA A 37 10.28 8.41 7.86
CA ALA A 37 10.46 8.84 6.48
C ALA A 37 10.10 10.32 6.30
N PHE A 38 10.98 11.05 5.60
CA PHE A 38 10.66 12.38 5.07
C PHE A 38 10.22 12.29 3.61
N THR A 39 9.45 13.27 3.14
CA THR A 39 8.86 13.29 1.79
C THR A 39 9.86 13.03 0.67
N HIS A 40 11.07 13.60 0.77
CA HIS A 40 12.12 13.43 -0.24
C HIS A 40 12.72 12.01 -0.27
N GLN A 41 12.55 11.23 0.79
CA GLN A 41 13.01 9.84 0.88
C GLN A 41 11.97 8.84 0.40
N LEU A 42 10.69 9.24 0.34
CA LEU A 42 9.58 8.36 -0.03
C LEU A 42 9.83 7.59 -1.33
N PRO A 43 10.32 8.19 -2.44
CA PRO A 43 10.50 7.43 -3.68
C PRO A 43 11.43 6.22 -3.51
N GLY A 44 12.52 6.37 -2.74
CA GLY A 44 13.44 5.27 -2.48
C GLY A 44 12.88 4.27 -1.47
N LEU A 45 12.35 4.77 -0.35
CA LEU A 45 11.79 3.94 0.70
C LEU A 45 10.57 3.14 0.24
N SER A 46 9.74 3.68 -0.66
CA SER A 46 8.62 2.95 -1.25
C SER A 46 9.07 1.75 -2.06
N ILE A 47 10.19 1.83 -2.79
CA ILE A 47 10.72 0.68 -3.55
C ILE A 47 11.15 -0.43 -2.59
N GLU A 48 11.88 -0.07 -1.52
CA GLU A 48 12.32 -1.04 -0.51
C GLU A 48 11.14 -1.64 0.26
N ALA A 49 10.22 -0.79 0.73
CA ALA A 49 9.00 -1.21 1.44
C ALA A 49 8.12 -2.12 0.58
N THR A 50 8.00 -1.83 -0.72
CA THR A 50 7.25 -2.67 -1.66
C THR A 50 7.79 -4.09 -1.71
N ASN A 51 9.12 -4.25 -1.76
CA ASN A 51 9.75 -5.56 -1.75
C ASN A 51 9.46 -6.33 -0.46
N GLU A 52 9.50 -5.66 0.70
CA GLU A 52 9.16 -6.28 1.98
C GLU A 52 7.67 -6.63 2.09
N ILE A 53 6.78 -5.76 1.60
CA ILE A 53 5.34 -6.04 1.54
C ILE A 53 5.05 -7.26 0.67
N PHE A 54 5.67 -7.38 -0.50
CA PHE A 54 5.47 -8.54 -1.38
C PHE A 54 6.00 -9.85 -0.79
N LYS A 55 7.05 -9.83 0.05
CA LYS A 55 7.48 -11.03 0.79
C LYS A 55 6.42 -11.49 1.80
N GLN A 56 5.68 -10.56 2.39
CA GLN A 56 4.64 -10.83 3.37
C GLN A 56 3.29 -11.20 2.72
N HIS A 57 2.96 -10.55 1.60
CA HIS A 57 1.72 -10.70 0.84
C HIS A 57 2.02 -10.87 -0.66
N PRO A 58 2.48 -12.06 -1.09
CA PRO A 58 2.81 -12.30 -2.50
C PRO A 58 1.64 -12.13 -3.46
N GLU A 59 0.40 -12.26 -2.97
CA GLU A 59 -0.83 -12.04 -3.73
C GLU A 59 -0.96 -10.61 -4.28
N LEU A 60 -0.30 -9.62 -3.66
CA LEU A 60 -0.31 -8.23 -4.09
C LEU A 60 0.52 -7.98 -5.34
N LEU A 61 1.42 -8.90 -5.74
CA LEU A 61 2.14 -8.85 -7.02
C LEU A 61 1.20 -8.86 -8.23
N LYS A 62 -0.06 -9.28 -8.04
CA LYS A 62 -1.10 -9.31 -9.07
C LYS A 62 -1.89 -8.01 -9.17
N VAL A 63 -1.47 -6.96 -8.48
CA VAL A 63 -2.08 -5.63 -8.55
C VAL A 63 -1.04 -4.68 -9.10
N THR A 64 -1.35 -4.06 -10.24
CA THR A 64 -0.49 -3.11 -10.94
C THR A 64 -1.07 -1.71 -10.85
N ALA A 65 -0.27 -0.69 -11.19
CA ALA A 65 -0.74 0.68 -11.29
C ALA A 65 -1.90 0.84 -12.29
N ASP A 66 -1.93 0.05 -13.36
CA ASP A 66 -3.00 0.09 -14.36
C ASP A 66 -4.32 -0.49 -13.81
N ASP A 67 -4.26 -1.48 -12.91
CA ASP A 67 -5.45 -2.06 -12.27
C ASP A 67 -6.15 -1.09 -11.32
N VAL A 68 -5.40 -0.11 -10.79
CA VAL A 68 -5.88 0.84 -9.77
C VAL A 68 -5.92 2.28 -10.27
N LYS A 69 -5.79 2.50 -11.59
CA LYS A 69 -5.87 3.83 -12.16
C LYS A 69 -7.33 4.23 -12.38
N PHE A 70 -7.73 5.34 -11.79
CA PHE A 70 -9.09 5.86 -11.91
C PHE A 70 -9.15 6.94 -12.99
N ILE A 71 -10.08 6.80 -13.94
CA ILE A 71 -10.39 7.82 -14.96
C ILE A 71 -11.57 8.71 -14.54
N ASP A 72 -12.38 8.25 -13.59
CA ASP A 72 -13.49 8.96 -12.95
C ASP A 72 -13.82 8.34 -11.58
N LYS A 73 -14.79 8.93 -10.85
CA LYS A 73 -15.14 8.55 -9.47
C LYS A 73 -15.87 7.20 -9.37
N GLU A 74 -16.70 6.82 -10.33
CA GLU A 74 -17.49 5.59 -10.26
C GLU A 74 -16.59 4.36 -10.39
N VAL A 75 -15.62 4.44 -11.31
CA VAL A 75 -14.57 3.42 -11.48
C VAL A 75 -13.74 3.26 -10.21
N GLY A 76 -13.48 4.36 -9.50
CA GLY A 76 -12.76 4.35 -8.21
C GLY A 76 -13.42 3.48 -7.15
N PHE A 77 -14.74 3.64 -6.96
CA PHE A 77 -15.48 2.84 -5.97
C PHE A 77 -15.47 1.34 -6.30
N GLU A 78 -15.64 0.98 -7.57
CA GLU A 78 -15.65 -0.43 -7.98
C GLU A 78 -14.28 -1.10 -7.79
N ILE A 79 -13.19 -0.37 -8.06
CA ILE A 79 -11.83 -0.88 -7.79
C ILE A 79 -11.62 -1.09 -6.29
N ILE A 80 -11.95 -0.11 -5.45
CA ILE A 80 -11.80 -0.24 -3.98
C ILE A 80 -12.62 -1.44 -3.48
N ARG A 81 -13.87 -1.56 -3.91
CA ARG A 81 -14.73 -2.69 -3.57
C ARG A 81 -14.11 -4.03 -4.00
N GLY A 82 -13.54 -4.10 -5.20
CA GLY A 82 -12.85 -5.29 -5.70
C GLY A 82 -11.61 -5.64 -4.89
N LEU A 83 -10.83 -4.65 -4.45
CA LEU A 83 -9.68 -4.85 -3.57
C LEU A 83 -10.12 -5.37 -2.20
N HIS A 84 -11.17 -4.80 -1.60
CA HIS A 84 -11.71 -5.28 -0.32
C HIS A 84 -12.25 -6.70 -0.40
N GLN A 85 -12.90 -7.08 -1.51
CA GLN A 85 -13.33 -8.45 -1.73
C GLN A 85 -12.16 -9.44 -1.83
N ARG A 86 -11.02 -9.00 -2.38
CA ARG A 86 -9.84 -9.85 -2.58
C ARG A 86 -8.97 -9.97 -1.34
N PHE A 87 -8.79 -8.87 -0.61
CA PHE A 87 -7.76 -8.75 0.42
C PHE A 87 -8.33 -8.37 1.80
N GLY A 88 -9.60 -8.01 1.88
CA GLY A 88 -10.22 -7.38 3.04
C GLY A 88 -10.02 -5.87 3.07
N GLU A 89 -10.66 -5.21 4.05
CA GLU A 89 -10.50 -3.77 4.28
C GLU A 89 -9.15 -3.42 4.91
N LYS A 90 -8.52 -4.38 5.58
CA LYS A 90 -7.24 -4.20 6.25
C LYS A 90 -6.26 -5.34 5.99
N LEU A 91 -4.99 -4.98 5.92
CA LEU A 91 -3.85 -5.90 5.79
C LEU A 91 -2.96 -5.81 7.03
N VAL A 92 -2.46 -6.96 7.48
CA VAL A 92 -1.57 -7.06 8.64
C VAL A 92 -0.12 -7.11 8.17
N LEU A 93 0.65 -6.06 8.44
CA LEU A 93 2.07 -6.00 8.10
C LEU A 93 2.96 -6.19 9.33
N LYS A 94 4.01 -6.98 9.18
CA LYS A 94 5.16 -7.04 10.10
C LYS A 94 6.06 -5.84 9.80
N GLY A 95 6.43 -5.12 10.85
CA GLY A 95 7.43 -4.06 10.78
C GLY A 95 8.84 -4.62 10.68
N GLY A 96 9.74 -3.78 10.15
CA GLY A 96 11.17 -4.09 9.97
C GLY A 96 11.86 -4.44 11.29
N GLU A 97 12.91 -5.26 11.19
CA GLU A 97 13.79 -5.61 12.31
C GLU A 97 14.76 -4.47 12.64
#